data_AF-A0A3N9PEI0-F1
#
_entry.id   AF-A0A3N9PEI0-F1
#
_cell.length_a   1.000
_cell.length_b   1.000
_cell.length_c   1.000
_cell.angle_alpha   90.00
_cell.angle_beta   90.00
_cell.angle_gamma   90.00
#
_symmetry.space_group_name_H-M   'P 1'
#
loop_
_entity.id
_entity.type
_entity.pdbx_description
1 polymer ?
#
loop_
_entity_poly.entity_id
_entity_poly.type
_entity_poly.pdbx_seq_one_letter_code
_entity_poly.pdbx_strand_id
1 'polypeptide(L)'
;MAPDSTLVTVASSSVADWVKVTGSIIAILSGLTSIAVVFFTRFLPWCRDFRKKRSLEKHLSGALYPVGILEQATRNYIEPFCQSIDPSGGEDAKLVYSTKENIFQAMDNNLYHPTEYRYLILLADSGMGKTSFLLNYYVRNIRRLRNKLDIVLLPLGIPDVDERIQKIKNQQKKVLFLDALDEDTLAIVDHKERLRQLIKLTKEFKKIVITCRTQFFPKDEEIPGPTGIVRVHPLRAGQKAEYVFHKIYLSPFNDKQVSHYLRRHYPVWQFRQRKRACELVQKMPDLKIRPMLLAHIKDLVAAERDFYYSFQIYEEMIEAWLLREEGRVEGLNKEPLRQFCERLAVDIYLNRQERKSERVARSLITELIQQFGIKVDDWQLTGRSLLNRDALGNYKFAHRSIMEYLYVLQLLKMPSAQRPTLPLTDQMNIFLADMLRFSFETDHSMPDLAGLDLAAVYDVTSKPILQLRSQSMTLDSNNVSAMLKKYNFYDRDRNKSGTGNPHVYRVEEKDGQAIVHDAITGLMWQKGGSSKTMIYKDAKKWLREINRNGYAGYHDWHLPTLEEAMSLMEPKQKNGDLYIDPAFDAKQRYIWTCDPVQDEPWFWVVSFYDGDCGHLYSFNSVRAVRSRPSSG
;
A
#
# COMPACT_ATOMS: atom_id res chain seq x y z
N MET A 1 -9.41 -14.07 -85.13
CA MET A 1 -8.34 -14.57 -84.24
C MET A 1 -8.72 -14.23 -82.82
N ALA A 2 -9.19 -15.21 -82.04
CA ALA A 2 -9.46 -15.04 -80.63
C ALA A 2 -8.14 -15.15 -79.85
N PRO A 3 -7.84 -14.27 -78.88
CA PRO A 3 -6.68 -14.45 -78.02
C PRO A 3 -6.94 -15.57 -77.00
N ASP A 4 -5.90 -16.38 -76.80
CA ASP A 4 -5.80 -17.57 -75.95
C ASP A 4 -6.33 -17.36 -74.52
N SER A 5 -7.41 -18.08 -74.17
CA SER A 5 -7.97 -18.18 -72.82
C SER A 5 -7.19 -19.14 -71.89
N THR A 6 -6.14 -19.78 -72.42
CA THR A 6 -5.30 -20.77 -71.75
C THR A 6 -4.23 -20.14 -70.85
N LEU A 7 -3.75 -18.93 -71.16
CA LEU A 7 -2.74 -18.24 -70.34
C LEU A 7 -3.31 -17.69 -69.01
N VAL A 8 -4.59 -17.30 -68.99
CA VAL A 8 -5.26 -16.75 -67.79
C VAL A 8 -5.61 -17.84 -66.78
N THR A 9 -5.97 -19.04 -67.26
CA THR A 9 -6.32 -20.16 -66.39
C THR A 9 -5.09 -20.74 -65.67
N VAL A 10 -3.94 -20.84 -66.35
CA VAL A 10 -2.68 -21.31 -65.73
C VAL A 10 -2.11 -20.32 -64.70
N ALA A 11 -2.28 -19.01 -64.93
CA ALA A 11 -1.86 -18.01 -63.96
C ALA A 11 -2.71 -18.07 -62.67
N SER A 12 -4.03 -18.30 -62.79
CA SER A 12 -4.96 -18.36 -61.65
C SER A 12 -4.78 -19.58 -60.74
N SER A 13 -4.43 -20.75 -61.30
CA SER A 13 -4.14 -21.96 -60.51
C SER A 13 -2.83 -21.81 -59.73
N SER A 14 -1.80 -21.20 -60.32
CA SER A 14 -0.52 -20.97 -59.65
C SER A 14 -0.66 -20.08 -58.41
N VAL A 15 -1.48 -19.02 -58.47
CA VAL A 15 -1.71 -18.10 -57.35
C VAL A 15 -2.46 -18.80 -56.22
N ALA A 16 -3.45 -19.64 -56.53
CA ALA A 16 -4.19 -20.42 -55.53
C ALA A 16 -3.29 -21.43 -54.80
N ASP A 17 -2.36 -22.06 -55.52
CA ASP A 17 -1.40 -23.00 -54.93
C ASP A 17 -0.35 -22.28 -54.07
N TRP A 18 0.13 -21.10 -54.49
CA TRP A 18 0.99 -20.24 -53.66
C TRP A 18 0.29 -19.77 -52.38
N VAL A 19 -1.01 -19.44 -52.44
CA VAL A 19 -1.81 -19.06 -51.25
C VAL A 19 -1.98 -20.25 -50.29
N LYS A 20 -2.19 -21.47 -50.79
CA LYS A 20 -2.26 -22.67 -49.94
C LYS A 20 -0.92 -22.98 -49.28
N VAL A 21 0.18 -22.95 -50.04
CA VAL A 21 1.52 -23.23 -49.52
C VAL A 21 1.94 -22.18 -48.47
N THR A 22 1.70 -20.89 -48.75
CA THR A 22 1.98 -19.82 -47.78
C THR A 22 1.10 -19.94 -46.54
N GLY A 23 -0.19 -20.28 -46.68
CA GLY A 23 -1.09 -20.57 -45.56
C GLY A 23 -0.62 -21.74 -44.68
N SER A 24 -0.17 -22.84 -45.28
CA SER A 24 0.38 -23.99 -44.55
C SER A 24 1.69 -23.65 -43.84
N ILE A 25 2.59 -22.88 -44.47
CA ILE A 25 3.84 -22.42 -43.84
C ILE A 25 3.54 -21.52 -42.64
N ILE A 26 2.58 -20.59 -42.75
CA ILE A 26 2.15 -19.73 -41.64
C ILE A 26 1.52 -20.56 -40.51
N ALA A 27 0.72 -21.58 -40.82
CA ALA A 27 0.14 -22.50 -39.82
C ALA A 27 1.22 -23.31 -39.07
N ILE A 28 2.23 -23.81 -39.78
CA ILE A 28 3.36 -24.54 -39.16
C ILE A 28 4.22 -23.58 -38.31
N LEU A 29 4.53 -22.39 -38.81
CA LEU A 29 5.28 -21.38 -38.07
C LEU A 29 4.51 -20.90 -36.82
N SER A 30 3.20 -20.70 -36.90
CA SER A 30 2.35 -20.34 -35.75
C SER A 30 2.23 -21.49 -34.74
N GLY A 31 2.19 -22.75 -35.19
CA GLY A 31 2.26 -23.93 -34.34
C GLY A 31 3.60 -24.06 -33.61
N LEU A 32 4.72 -23.93 -34.33
CA LEU A 32 6.08 -23.99 -33.77
C LEU A 32 6.35 -22.85 -32.80
N THR A 33 5.92 -21.63 -33.11
CA THR A 33 6.03 -20.49 -32.19
C THR A 33 5.17 -20.69 -30.95
N SER A 34 3.96 -21.23 -31.06
CA SER A 34 3.12 -21.56 -29.90
C SER A 34 3.76 -22.62 -28.99
N ILE A 35 4.35 -23.67 -29.57
CA ILE A 35 5.09 -24.70 -28.83
C ILE A 35 6.33 -24.10 -28.15
N ALA A 36 7.11 -23.29 -28.87
CA ALA A 36 8.28 -22.61 -28.32
C ALA A 36 7.88 -21.67 -27.18
N VAL A 37 6.80 -20.91 -27.33
CA VAL A 37 6.26 -20.05 -26.27
C VAL A 37 5.94 -20.90 -25.05
N VAL A 38 5.13 -21.96 -25.16
CA VAL A 38 4.77 -22.83 -24.03
C VAL A 38 6.01 -23.46 -23.39
N PHE A 39 6.99 -23.89 -24.19
CA PHE A 39 8.23 -24.49 -23.70
C PHE A 39 9.06 -23.50 -22.88
N PHE A 40 9.37 -22.31 -23.42
CA PHE A 40 10.23 -21.33 -22.74
C PHE A 40 9.58 -20.68 -21.53
N THR A 41 8.26 -20.59 -21.51
CA THR A 41 7.53 -19.84 -20.49
C THR A 41 6.89 -20.71 -19.42
N ARG A 42 6.56 -21.97 -19.72
CA ARG A 42 5.84 -22.87 -18.82
C ARG A 42 6.70 -24.07 -18.45
N PHE A 43 7.22 -24.80 -19.43
CA PHE A 43 7.98 -26.02 -19.17
C PHE A 43 9.38 -25.74 -18.61
N LEU A 44 10.14 -24.80 -19.19
CA LEU A 44 11.51 -24.51 -18.79
C LEU A 44 11.60 -23.93 -17.36
N PRO A 45 10.77 -22.94 -16.95
CA PRO A 45 10.78 -22.43 -15.58
C PRO A 45 10.30 -23.50 -14.58
N TRP A 46 9.25 -24.25 -14.92
CA TRP A 46 8.77 -25.37 -14.11
C TRP A 46 9.86 -26.43 -13.91
N CYS A 47 10.54 -26.86 -14.97
CA CYS A 47 11.65 -27.81 -14.89
C CYS A 47 12.79 -27.28 -14.00
N ARG A 48 13.12 -25.99 -14.09
CA ARG A 48 14.15 -25.37 -13.26
C ARG A 48 13.75 -25.40 -11.78
N ASP A 49 12.53 -24.97 -11.46
CA ASP A 49 12.02 -24.90 -10.09
C ASP A 49 11.80 -26.32 -9.51
N PHE A 50 11.26 -27.25 -10.29
CA PHE A 50 11.11 -28.66 -9.93
C PHE A 50 12.45 -29.33 -9.60
N ARG A 51 13.47 -29.11 -10.43
CA ARG A 51 14.83 -29.60 -10.12
C ARG A 51 15.35 -28.97 -8.83
N LYS A 52 15.04 -27.70 -8.55
CA LYS A 52 15.55 -26.98 -7.35
C LYS A 52 14.92 -27.58 -6.11
N LYS A 53 13.59 -27.70 -6.10
CA LYS A 53 12.79 -28.38 -5.09
C LYS A 53 13.33 -29.77 -4.81
N ARG A 54 13.46 -30.63 -5.82
CA ARG A 54 13.95 -32.01 -5.65
C ARG A 54 15.37 -32.07 -5.06
N SER A 55 16.21 -31.10 -5.38
CA SER A 55 17.55 -30.99 -4.79
C SER A 55 17.50 -30.60 -3.32
N LEU A 56 16.62 -29.65 -2.94
CA LEU A 56 16.40 -29.30 -1.54
C LEU A 56 15.83 -30.48 -0.77
N GLU A 57 14.81 -31.13 -1.30
CA GLU A 57 14.18 -32.25 -0.63
C GLU A 57 15.20 -33.35 -0.35
N LYS A 58 15.99 -33.74 -1.35
CA LYS A 58 17.03 -34.77 -1.17
C LYS A 58 18.05 -34.44 -0.06
N HIS A 59 18.37 -33.17 0.19
CA HIS A 59 19.47 -32.78 1.08
C HIS A 59 19.02 -32.11 2.39
N LEU A 60 17.79 -31.61 2.47
CA LEU A 60 17.27 -30.77 3.56
C LEU A 60 15.82 -31.11 3.97
N SER A 61 15.08 -31.93 3.21
CA SER A 61 13.74 -32.37 3.68
C SER A 61 13.84 -33.33 4.87
N GLY A 62 12.79 -33.38 5.68
CA GLY A 62 12.70 -34.18 6.89
C GLY A 62 12.45 -33.30 8.11
N ALA A 63 13.12 -33.60 9.24
CA ALA A 63 12.97 -32.88 10.52
C ALA A 63 13.45 -31.41 10.50
N LEU A 64 14.18 -30.96 9.48
CA LEU A 64 14.76 -29.60 9.43
C LEU A 64 13.83 -28.58 8.76
N TYR A 65 13.36 -28.85 7.54
CA TYR A 65 12.45 -27.95 6.81
C TYR A 65 11.24 -28.71 6.25
N PRO A 66 10.00 -28.29 6.58
CA PRO A 66 8.80 -28.82 5.95
C PRO A 66 8.78 -28.60 4.44
N VAL A 67 8.22 -29.56 3.70
CA VAL A 67 8.17 -29.53 2.22
C VAL A 67 7.49 -28.25 1.69
N GLY A 68 6.42 -27.78 2.33
CA GLY A 68 5.73 -26.56 1.95
C GLY A 68 6.62 -25.31 1.97
N ILE A 69 7.56 -25.21 2.92
CA ILE A 69 8.51 -24.09 3.01
C ILE A 69 9.50 -24.16 1.83
N LEU A 70 9.98 -25.36 1.48
CA LEU A 70 10.92 -25.56 0.36
C LEU A 70 10.27 -25.18 -0.98
N GLU A 71 9.00 -25.53 -1.17
CA GLU A 71 8.22 -25.14 -2.34
C GLU A 71 8.06 -23.62 -2.44
N GLN A 72 7.60 -22.99 -1.36
CA GLN A 72 7.38 -21.55 -1.32
C GLN A 72 8.68 -20.76 -1.54
N ALA A 73 9.79 -21.23 -0.96
CA ALA A 73 11.09 -20.58 -1.10
C ALA A 73 11.64 -20.62 -2.52
N THR A 74 11.35 -21.67 -3.30
CA THR A 74 11.95 -21.85 -4.63
C THR A 74 11.09 -21.37 -5.78
N ARG A 75 9.76 -21.46 -5.63
CA ARG A 75 8.81 -21.10 -6.68
C ARG A 75 8.93 -19.62 -7.01
N ASN A 76 9.20 -19.32 -8.27
CA ASN A 76 9.26 -17.95 -8.78
C ASN A 76 10.22 -17.00 -8.03
N TYR A 77 11.24 -17.53 -7.33
CA TYR A 77 12.16 -16.74 -6.51
C TYR A 77 12.87 -15.62 -7.28
N ILE A 78 12.82 -14.40 -6.74
CA ILE A 78 13.54 -13.23 -7.24
C ILE A 78 14.70 -12.92 -6.29
N GLU A 79 15.90 -12.72 -6.83
CA GLU A 79 17.08 -12.35 -6.03
C GLU A 79 16.92 -10.93 -5.47
N PRO A 80 16.89 -10.73 -4.14
CA PRO A 80 16.83 -9.41 -3.54
C PRO A 80 18.17 -8.68 -3.70
N PHE A 81 18.12 -7.35 -3.56
CA PHE A 81 19.33 -6.58 -3.31
C PHE A 81 19.63 -6.56 -1.81
N CYS A 82 20.85 -6.16 -1.47
CA CYS A 82 21.27 -5.90 -0.11
C CYS A 82 22.10 -4.63 -0.01
N GLN A 83 22.29 -4.18 1.23
CA GLN A 83 22.98 -2.95 1.59
C GLN A 83 23.60 -3.07 2.99
N SER A 84 24.52 -2.15 3.33
CA SER A 84 25.22 -2.13 4.63
C SER A 84 24.48 -1.37 5.73
N ILE A 85 23.44 -0.61 5.38
CA ILE A 85 22.67 0.23 6.32
C ILE A 85 21.25 -0.34 6.45
N ASP A 86 20.71 -0.34 7.66
CA ASP A 86 19.34 -0.81 7.92
C ASP A 86 18.28 0.01 7.12
N PRO A 87 17.53 -0.61 6.20
CA PRO A 87 16.43 0.06 5.49
C PRO A 87 15.21 0.34 6.38
N SER A 88 15.08 -0.33 7.54
CA SER A 88 13.92 -0.25 8.44
C SER A 88 14.06 0.77 9.57
N GLY A 89 15.25 1.37 9.70
CA GLY A 89 15.62 2.22 10.82
C GLY A 89 15.21 3.70 10.68
N GLY A 90 14.85 4.14 9.48
CA GLY A 90 14.33 5.48 9.16
C GLY A 90 12.80 5.46 8.97
N GLU A 91 12.16 6.60 9.21
CA GLU A 91 10.70 6.79 9.06
C GLU A 91 10.21 6.52 7.62
N ASP A 92 11.14 6.53 6.65
CA ASP A 92 10.91 6.20 5.25
C ASP A 92 12.00 5.26 4.70
N ALA A 93 11.63 4.00 4.44
CA ALA A 93 12.52 3.02 3.79
C ALA A 93 12.99 3.44 2.38
N LYS A 94 12.35 4.48 1.80
CA LYS A 94 12.68 5.05 0.48
C LYS A 94 13.90 5.98 0.51
N LEU A 95 14.28 6.54 1.66
CA LEU A 95 15.25 7.65 1.75
C LEU A 95 16.70 7.24 2.09
N VAL A 96 17.01 5.96 2.27
CA VAL A 96 18.40 5.54 2.58
C VAL A 96 19.21 5.35 1.30
N TYR A 97 20.00 6.38 0.92
CA TYR A 97 20.96 6.38 -0.19
C TYR A 97 22.20 5.50 0.08
N SER A 98 22.00 4.19 0.27
CA SER A 98 23.10 3.23 0.32
C SER A 98 23.25 2.51 -1.03
N THR A 99 24.50 2.20 -1.41
CA THR A 99 24.78 1.41 -2.60
C THR A 99 24.16 0.02 -2.44
N LYS A 100 23.26 -0.33 -3.36
CA LYS A 100 22.60 -1.64 -3.39
C LYS A 100 23.39 -2.59 -4.27
N GLU A 101 23.64 -3.79 -3.77
CA GLU A 101 24.28 -4.88 -4.53
C GLU A 101 23.41 -6.14 -4.54
N ASN A 102 23.64 -7.05 -5.48
CA ASN A 102 22.91 -8.32 -5.52
C ASN A 102 23.36 -9.23 -4.36
N ILE A 103 22.42 -9.78 -3.59
CA ILE A 103 22.76 -10.56 -2.39
C ILE A 103 23.60 -11.81 -2.68
N PHE A 104 23.42 -12.44 -3.84
CA PHE A 104 24.22 -13.61 -4.21
C PHE A 104 25.66 -13.21 -4.51
N GLN A 105 25.87 -12.06 -5.15
CA GLN A 105 27.19 -11.51 -5.40
C GLN A 105 27.87 -11.08 -4.09
N ALA A 106 27.14 -10.38 -3.21
CA ALA A 106 27.61 -10.00 -1.88
C ALA A 106 28.04 -11.22 -1.06
N MET A 107 27.23 -12.29 -1.09
CA MET A 107 27.51 -13.54 -0.40
C MET A 107 28.70 -14.29 -1.02
N ASP A 108 28.81 -14.32 -2.36
CA ASP A 108 29.97 -14.89 -3.05
C ASP A 108 31.25 -14.14 -2.66
N ASN A 109 31.23 -12.81 -2.66
CA ASN A 109 32.36 -11.98 -2.27
C ASN A 109 32.84 -12.32 -0.85
N ASN A 110 31.91 -12.49 0.09
CA ASN A 110 32.23 -12.76 1.48
C ASN A 110 32.65 -14.21 1.79
N LEU A 111 32.14 -15.19 1.06
CA LEU A 111 32.41 -16.61 1.33
C LEU A 111 33.64 -17.15 0.58
N TYR A 112 33.99 -16.59 -0.58
CA TYR A 112 35.10 -17.08 -1.41
C TYR A 112 36.38 -16.28 -1.25
N HIS A 113 36.31 -14.97 -1.01
CA HIS A 113 37.50 -14.15 -0.85
C HIS A 113 37.99 -14.19 0.59
N PRO A 114 39.32 -14.09 0.82
CA PRO A 114 39.87 -13.94 2.15
C PRO A 114 39.43 -12.60 2.73
N THR A 115 38.30 -12.61 3.44
CA THR A 115 37.85 -11.49 4.28
C THR A 115 38.21 -11.77 5.73
N GLU A 116 38.50 -10.71 6.48
CA GLU A 116 38.78 -10.80 7.92
C GLU A 116 37.55 -11.32 8.72
N TYR A 117 36.35 -11.19 8.15
CA TYR A 117 35.09 -11.50 8.83
C TYR A 117 34.72 -12.98 8.73
N ARG A 118 34.96 -13.75 9.80
CA ARG A 118 34.51 -15.15 9.88
C ARG A 118 32.98 -15.27 10.00
N TYR A 119 32.36 -14.33 10.71
CA TYR A 119 30.93 -14.31 11.01
C TYR A 119 30.22 -13.27 10.15
N LEU A 120 29.17 -13.70 9.48
CA LEU A 120 28.25 -12.86 8.73
C LEU A 120 26.88 -12.91 9.37
N ILE A 121 26.22 -11.75 9.43
CA ILE A 121 24.84 -11.66 9.87
C ILE A 121 23.97 -10.99 8.79
N LEU A 122 22.97 -11.72 8.32
CA LEU A 122 21.99 -11.24 7.35
C LEU A 122 20.73 -10.80 8.09
N LEU A 123 20.49 -9.48 8.08
CA LEU A 123 19.39 -8.82 8.77
C LEU A 123 18.31 -8.40 7.79
N ALA A 124 17.05 -8.58 8.16
CA ALA A 124 15.91 -8.06 7.41
C ALA A 124 14.64 -8.08 8.24
N ASP A 125 13.65 -7.27 7.90
CA ASP A 125 12.30 -7.36 8.46
C ASP A 125 11.64 -8.73 8.20
N SER A 126 10.55 -8.98 8.93
CA SER A 126 9.68 -10.13 8.69
C SER A 126 9.19 -10.16 7.24
N GLY A 127 9.19 -11.35 6.61
CA GLY A 127 8.69 -11.51 5.25
C GLY A 127 9.60 -11.03 4.11
N MET A 128 10.81 -10.53 4.41
CA MET A 128 11.76 -10.06 3.38
C MET A 128 12.52 -11.18 2.63
N GLY A 129 12.32 -12.44 3.02
CA GLY A 129 12.85 -13.59 2.30
C GLY A 129 14.24 -14.10 2.74
N LYS A 130 14.62 -13.91 4.01
CA LYS A 130 15.89 -14.42 4.58
C LYS A 130 16.08 -15.92 4.38
N THR A 131 15.12 -16.73 4.86
CA THR A 131 15.11 -18.19 4.66
C THR A 131 15.08 -18.56 3.18
N SER A 132 14.27 -17.86 2.36
CA SER A 132 14.19 -18.10 0.92
C SER A 132 15.53 -17.86 0.23
N PHE A 133 16.29 -16.84 0.66
CA PHE A 133 17.65 -16.60 0.20
C PHE A 133 18.59 -17.74 0.56
N LEU A 134 18.67 -18.15 1.83
CA LEU A 134 19.58 -19.23 2.26
C LEU A 134 19.31 -20.53 1.48
N LEU A 135 18.04 -20.92 1.33
CA LEU A 135 17.64 -22.11 0.59
C LEU A 135 18.02 -22.02 -0.89
N ASN A 136 17.78 -20.88 -1.56
CA ASN A 136 18.15 -20.73 -2.97
C ASN A 136 19.67 -20.64 -3.17
N TYR A 137 20.40 -20.01 -2.25
CA TYR A 137 21.86 -19.96 -2.28
C TYR A 137 22.46 -21.36 -2.08
N TYR A 138 21.94 -22.14 -1.13
CA TYR A 138 22.34 -23.53 -0.91
C TYR A 138 22.18 -24.39 -2.18
N VAL A 139 21.03 -24.30 -2.85
CA VAL A 139 20.79 -25.02 -4.11
C VAL A 139 21.71 -24.56 -5.23
N ARG A 140 21.93 -23.25 -5.36
CA ARG A 140 22.87 -22.70 -6.34
C ARG A 140 24.26 -23.26 -6.11
N ASN A 141 24.73 -23.29 -4.86
CA ASN A 141 26.03 -23.85 -4.49
C ASN A 141 26.14 -25.34 -4.82
N ILE A 142 25.11 -26.15 -4.50
CA ILE A 142 25.13 -27.60 -4.81
C ILE A 142 25.33 -27.87 -6.30
N ARG A 143 24.83 -26.97 -7.15
CA ARG A 143 24.86 -27.08 -8.61
C ARG A 143 26.08 -26.44 -9.27
N ARG A 144 27.00 -25.84 -8.50
CA ARG A 144 28.24 -25.31 -9.08
C ARG A 144 29.10 -26.44 -9.62
N LEU A 145 29.65 -26.23 -10.82
CA LEU A 145 30.56 -27.19 -11.47
C LEU A 145 31.98 -27.13 -10.87
N ARG A 146 32.39 -25.96 -10.38
CA ARG A 146 33.72 -25.70 -9.80
C ARG A 146 33.58 -24.84 -8.54
N ASN A 147 34.59 -24.91 -7.67
CA ASN A 147 34.65 -24.14 -6.42
C ASN A 147 33.38 -24.27 -5.57
N LYS A 148 32.90 -25.51 -5.37
CA LYS A 148 31.73 -25.77 -4.54
C LYS A 148 32.11 -25.66 -3.06
N LEU A 149 31.32 -24.92 -2.28
CA LEU A 149 31.48 -24.89 -0.83
C LEU A 149 30.79 -26.11 -0.21
N ASP A 150 31.38 -26.67 0.85
CA ASP A 150 30.70 -27.64 1.71
C ASP A 150 29.85 -26.86 2.72
N ILE A 151 28.58 -26.61 2.36
CA ILE A 151 27.64 -25.83 3.16
C ILE A 151 26.81 -26.77 4.01
N VAL A 152 26.67 -26.46 5.30
CA VAL A 152 25.66 -27.04 6.19
C VAL A 152 24.65 -25.96 6.52
N LEU A 153 23.36 -26.26 6.39
CA LEU A 153 22.26 -25.34 6.70
C LEU A 153 21.40 -25.93 7.82
N LEU A 154 21.23 -25.20 8.92
CA LEU A 154 20.42 -25.60 10.07
C LEU A 154 19.51 -24.43 10.49
N PRO A 155 18.20 -24.66 10.69
CA PRO A 155 17.34 -23.70 11.38
C PRO A 155 17.66 -23.69 12.88
N LEU A 156 17.64 -22.52 13.50
CA LEU A 156 17.87 -22.37 14.94
C LEU A 156 16.62 -22.61 15.78
N GLY A 157 15.42 -22.55 15.18
CA GLY A 157 14.16 -22.83 15.87
C GLY A 157 13.90 -24.30 16.22
N ILE A 158 14.85 -25.21 15.96
CA ILE A 158 14.73 -26.64 16.33
C ILE A 158 15.40 -26.90 17.69
N PRO A 159 14.83 -27.79 18.52
CA PRO A 159 15.27 -27.96 19.91
C PRO A 159 16.67 -28.60 20.07
N ASP A 160 17.13 -29.37 19.09
CA ASP A 160 18.39 -30.14 19.15
C ASP A 160 19.52 -29.53 18.30
N VAL A 161 19.42 -28.24 17.96
CA VAL A 161 20.36 -27.58 17.03
C VAL A 161 21.82 -27.62 17.51
N ASP A 162 22.07 -27.42 18.81
CA ASP A 162 23.42 -27.40 19.38
C ASP A 162 24.13 -28.76 19.25
N GLU A 163 23.40 -29.84 19.54
CA GLU A 163 23.91 -31.20 19.36
C GLU A 163 24.21 -31.49 17.89
N ARG A 164 23.34 -31.05 16.98
CA ARG A 164 23.55 -31.21 15.55
C ARG A 164 24.79 -30.48 15.09
N ILE A 165 25.04 -29.25 15.58
CA ILE A 165 26.26 -28.49 15.27
C ILE A 165 27.50 -29.27 15.73
N GLN A 166 27.51 -29.75 16.97
CA GLN A 166 28.65 -30.49 17.53
C GLN A 166 28.94 -31.80 16.80
N LYS A 167 27.91 -32.51 16.33
CA LYS A 167 28.04 -33.79 15.60
C LYS A 167 28.63 -33.62 14.18
N ILE A 168 28.74 -32.39 13.65
CA ILE A 168 29.31 -32.15 12.32
C ILE A 168 30.83 -32.37 12.33
N LYS A 169 31.29 -33.33 11.51
CA LYS A 169 32.72 -33.61 11.28
C LYS A 169 33.34 -32.63 10.26
N ASN A 170 34.66 -32.43 10.35
CA ASN A 170 35.47 -31.60 9.44
C ASN A 170 35.03 -30.13 9.35
N GLN A 171 34.64 -29.53 10.48
CA GLN A 171 34.08 -28.18 10.57
C GLN A 171 34.94 -27.12 9.86
N GLN A 172 36.27 -27.22 9.96
CA GLN A 172 37.26 -26.31 9.36
C GLN A 172 37.23 -26.19 7.84
N LYS A 173 36.60 -27.15 7.14
CA LYS A 173 36.39 -27.11 5.69
C LYS A 173 34.99 -26.62 5.30
N LYS A 174 34.08 -26.51 6.26
CA LYS A 174 32.65 -26.28 6.05
C LYS A 174 32.23 -24.84 6.32
N VAL A 175 31.24 -24.39 5.57
CA VAL A 175 30.53 -23.13 5.82
C VAL A 175 29.20 -23.48 6.49
N LEU A 176 28.91 -22.84 7.62
CA LEU A 176 27.69 -23.09 8.38
C LEU A 176 26.70 -21.95 8.20
N PHE A 177 25.48 -22.27 7.77
CA PHE A 177 24.35 -21.36 7.71
C PHE A 177 23.40 -21.69 8.86
N LEU A 178 23.11 -20.70 9.70
CA LEU A 178 22.18 -20.77 10.80
C LEU A 178 20.99 -19.86 10.48
N ASP A 179 19.81 -20.46 10.32
CA ASP A 179 18.61 -19.75 9.88
C ASP A 179 17.71 -19.36 11.07
N ALA A 180 17.18 -18.13 11.02
CA ALA A 180 16.18 -17.58 11.93
C ALA A 180 16.60 -17.59 13.41
N LEU A 181 17.66 -16.83 13.75
CA LEU A 181 18.06 -16.62 15.15
C LEU A 181 16.93 -16.02 15.99
N ASP A 182 16.04 -15.23 15.38
CA ASP A 182 14.84 -14.68 16.03
C ASP A 182 13.79 -15.75 16.41
N GLU A 183 13.93 -16.99 15.93
CA GLU A 183 13.08 -18.14 16.29
C GLU A 183 13.75 -19.08 17.31
N ASP A 184 15.00 -18.82 17.72
CA ASP A 184 15.71 -19.60 18.74
C ASP A 184 15.20 -19.25 20.14
N THR A 185 14.71 -20.25 20.87
CA THR A 185 14.10 -20.06 22.20
C THR A 185 15.06 -19.48 23.23
N LEU A 186 16.36 -19.82 23.16
CA LEU A 186 17.39 -19.27 24.04
C LEU A 186 17.75 -17.84 23.64
N ALA A 187 17.77 -17.54 22.34
CA ALA A 187 18.03 -16.19 21.85
C ALA A 187 16.89 -15.23 22.22
N ILE A 188 15.64 -15.71 22.25
CA ILE A 188 14.47 -14.93 22.68
C ILE A 188 14.59 -14.51 24.16
N VAL A 189 15.28 -15.32 24.99
CA VAL A 189 15.54 -15.01 26.40
C VAL A 189 16.72 -14.05 26.55
N ASP A 190 17.86 -14.37 25.93
CA ASP A 190 19.06 -13.53 25.93
C ASP A 190 19.85 -13.74 24.63
N HIS A 191 19.67 -12.82 23.68
CA HIS A 191 20.29 -12.93 22.36
C HIS A 191 21.80 -12.78 22.42
N LYS A 192 22.33 -11.99 23.36
CA LYS A 192 23.78 -11.79 23.52
C LYS A 192 24.44 -13.06 23.99
N GLU A 193 23.89 -13.66 25.04
CA GLU A 193 24.44 -14.87 25.59
C GLU A 193 24.30 -16.03 24.61
N ARG A 194 23.16 -16.13 23.94
CA ARG A 194 22.98 -17.14 22.89
C ARG A 194 23.97 -16.96 21.74
N LEU A 195 24.23 -15.73 21.30
CA LEU A 195 25.23 -15.45 20.27
C LEU A 195 26.64 -15.86 20.72
N ARG A 196 27.02 -15.62 21.99
CA ARG A 196 28.30 -16.08 22.55
C ARG A 196 28.42 -17.60 22.54
N GLN A 197 27.35 -18.31 22.91
CA GLN A 197 27.30 -19.77 22.86
C GLN A 197 27.49 -20.27 21.43
N LEU A 198 26.76 -19.70 20.46
CA LEU A 198 26.90 -20.04 19.05
C LEU A 198 28.30 -19.77 18.52
N ILE A 199 28.94 -18.64 18.88
CA ILE A 199 30.34 -18.35 18.54
C ILE A 199 31.25 -19.46 19.05
N LYS A 200 31.10 -19.89 20.30
CA LYS A 200 31.90 -20.97 20.91
C LYS A 200 31.66 -22.32 20.21
N LEU A 201 30.41 -22.65 19.90
CA LEU A 201 30.01 -23.89 19.23
C LEU A 201 30.52 -23.97 17.78
N THR A 202 30.64 -22.82 17.12
CA THR A 202 30.93 -22.74 15.68
C THR A 202 32.33 -22.26 15.36
N LYS A 203 33.19 -22.05 16.37
CA LYS A 203 34.54 -21.48 16.22
C LYS A 203 35.44 -22.21 15.21
N GLU A 204 35.26 -23.52 15.05
CA GLU A 204 36.07 -24.35 14.18
C GLU A 204 35.59 -24.33 12.71
N PHE A 205 34.45 -23.70 12.40
CA PHE A 205 33.94 -23.61 11.03
C PHE A 205 34.70 -22.59 10.19
N LYS A 206 34.79 -22.83 8.87
CA LYS A 206 35.48 -21.93 7.93
C LYS A 206 34.85 -20.53 7.90
N LYS A 207 33.52 -20.47 7.79
CA LYS A 207 32.69 -19.26 7.77
C LYS A 207 31.31 -19.59 8.36
N ILE A 208 30.69 -18.62 8.99
CA ILE A 208 29.36 -18.74 9.59
C ILE A 208 28.46 -17.63 9.05
N VAL A 209 27.26 -17.97 8.60
CA VAL A 209 26.22 -17.02 8.21
C VAL A 209 25.02 -17.23 9.12
N ILE A 210 24.56 -16.16 9.77
CA ILE A 210 23.39 -16.19 10.65
C ILE A 210 22.32 -15.27 10.06
N THR A 211 21.07 -15.71 9.96
CA THR A 211 19.95 -14.83 9.60
C THR A 211 19.17 -14.42 10.83
N CYS A 212 18.70 -13.17 10.86
CA CYS A 212 17.90 -12.66 11.98
C CYS A 212 17.01 -11.47 11.56
N ARG A 213 15.99 -11.12 12.36
CA ARG A 213 15.26 -9.87 12.19
C ARG A 213 16.12 -8.68 12.58
N THR A 214 16.05 -7.58 11.82
CA THR A 214 16.85 -6.37 12.09
C THR A 214 16.66 -5.84 13.51
N GLN A 215 15.40 -5.73 13.91
CA GLN A 215 14.97 -5.28 15.23
C GLN A 215 15.43 -6.15 16.41
N PHE A 216 15.94 -7.37 16.18
CA PHE A 216 16.43 -8.27 17.23
C PHE A 216 17.76 -7.82 17.83
N PHE A 217 18.44 -6.84 17.21
CA PHE A 217 19.63 -6.20 17.77
C PHE A 217 19.31 -4.74 18.15
N PRO A 218 19.60 -4.28 19.38
CA PRO A 218 19.44 -2.88 19.75
C PRO A 218 20.35 -1.97 18.92
N LYS A 219 19.86 -0.77 18.56
CA LYS A 219 20.63 0.23 17.79
C LYS A 219 21.96 0.62 18.49
N ASP A 220 22.00 0.62 19.81
CA ASP A 220 23.19 1.00 20.59
C ASP A 220 24.28 -0.10 20.63
N GLU A 221 23.96 -1.34 20.24
CA GLU A 221 24.94 -2.41 20.00
C GLU A 221 25.54 -2.34 18.59
N GLU A 222 24.97 -1.48 17.73
CA GLU A 222 25.49 -1.18 16.42
C GLU A 222 26.55 -0.08 16.57
N ILE A 223 27.82 -0.41 16.30
CA ILE A 223 28.88 0.59 16.31
C ILE A 223 28.49 1.69 15.30
N PRO A 224 28.42 2.96 15.71
CA PRO A 224 28.06 4.04 14.80
C PRO A 224 29.18 4.22 13.76
N GLY A 225 28.91 3.76 12.53
CA GLY A 225 29.77 3.98 11.38
C GLY A 225 29.25 3.28 10.11
N PRO A 226 29.58 3.76 8.90
CA PRO A 226 29.12 3.21 7.63
C PRO A 226 29.72 1.82 7.26
N THR A 227 30.42 1.17 8.18
CA THR A 227 31.30 0.02 7.90
C THR A 227 30.60 -1.35 8.02
N GLY A 228 29.38 -1.43 8.58
CA GLY A 228 28.63 -2.69 8.68
C GLY A 228 29.29 -3.71 9.62
N ILE A 229 30.02 -3.26 10.65
CA ILE A 229 30.79 -4.12 11.55
C ILE A 229 30.22 -4.08 12.98
N VAL A 230 30.00 -5.24 13.60
CA VAL A 230 29.71 -5.34 15.05
C VAL A 230 30.82 -6.06 15.78
N ARG A 231 31.25 -5.48 16.92
CA ARG A 231 32.23 -6.08 17.84
C ARG A 231 31.52 -6.57 19.11
N VAL A 232 31.70 -7.83 19.45
CA VAL A 232 31.20 -8.41 20.71
C VAL A 232 32.36 -8.53 21.69
N HIS A 233 32.29 -7.82 22.82
CA HIS A 233 33.29 -7.87 23.90
C HIS A 233 32.91 -8.91 24.98
N PRO A 234 33.88 -9.59 25.60
CA PRO A 234 33.64 -10.42 26.78
C PRO A 234 33.46 -9.57 28.05
N LEU A 235 32.51 -9.95 28.91
CA LEU A 235 32.18 -9.28 30.19
C LEU A 235 33.18 -9.58 31.33
N ARG A 236 34.15 -10.50 31.14
CA ARG A 236 35.08 -10.92 32.19
C ARG A 236 36.49 -10.40 31.91
N ALA A 237 37.06 -9.70 32.89
CA ALA A 237 38.45 -9.25 32.88
C ALA A 237 39.38 -10.45 32.66
N GLY A 238 40.12 -10.46 31.54
CA GLY A 238 41.16 -11.45 31.25
C GLY A 238 41.07 -12.18 29.90
N GLN A 239 39.99 -12.04 29.11
CA GLN A 239 39.92 -12.62 27.76
C GLN A 239 39.98 -11.56 26.66
N LYS A 240 40.90 -11.74 25.71
CA LYS A 240 41.22 -10.82 24.58
C LYS A 240 40.43 -11.08 23.27
N ALA A 241 39.41 -11.94 23.27
CA ALA A 241 38.75 -12.31 22.01
C ALA A 241 37.63 -11.31 21.66
N GLU A 242 37.94 -10.34 20.79
CA GLU A 242 36.93 -9.55 20.08
C GLU A 242 36.39 -10.34 18.89
N TYR A 243 35.07 -10.48 18.78
CA TYR A 243 34.44 -11.13 17.62
C TYR A 243 33.81 -10.07 16.72
N VAL A 244 34.15 -10.13 15.43
CA VAL A 244 33.74 -9.15 14.42
C VAL A 244 32.74 -9.78 13.46
N PHE A 245 31.51 -9.24 13.46
CA PHE A 245 30.44 -9.62 12.54
C PHE A 245 30.36 -8.65 11.36
N HIS A 246 30.30 -9.19 10.15
CA HIS A 246 29.95 -8.40 8.96
C HIS A 246 28.43 -8.43 8.75
N LYS A 247 27.80 -7.26 8.76
CA LYS A 247 26.36 -7.07 8.59
C LYS A 247 25.99 -6.87 7.14
N ILE A 248 24.92 -7.54 6.73
CA ILE A 248 24.27 -7.34 5.44
C ILE A 248 22.77 -7.19 5.70
N TYR A 249 22.15 -6.15 5.17
CA TYR A 249 20.70 -5.96 5.25
C TYR A 249 20.05 -6.29 3.91
N LEU A 250 18.98 -7.09 3.89
CA LEU A 250 18.18 -7.24 2.67
C LEU A 250 17.42 -5.95 2.37
N SER A 251 17.55 -5.47 1.14
CA SER A 251 16.83 -4.29 0.66
C SER A 251 15.41 -4.66 0.22
N PRO A 252 14.42 -3.76 0.40
CA PRO A 252 13.14 -3.85 -0.28
C PRO A 252 13.31 -3.93 -1.81
N PHE A 253 12.39 -4.62 -2.47
CA PHE A 253 12.36 -4.72 -3.92
C PHE A 253 12.17 -3.33 -4.55
N ASN A 254 12.94 -3.06 -5.58
CA ASN A 254 12.68 -1.91 -6.45
C ASN A 254 11.65 -2.25 -7.54
N ASP A 255 11.18 -1.24 -8.28
CA ASP A 255 10.17 -1.43 -9.33
C ASP A 255 10.59 -2.44 -10.41
N LYS A 256 11.89 -2.57 -10.70
CA LYS A 256 12.42 -3.58 -11.63
C LYS A 256 12.24 -5.00 -11.08
N GLN A 257 12.54 -5.22 -9.80
CA GLN A 257 12.34 -6.50 -9.11
C GLN A 257 10.85 -6.85 -8.98
N VAL A 258 10.00 -5.87 -8.65
CA VAL A 258 8.54 -6.05 -8.62
C VAL A 258 8.01 -6.44 -10.01
N SER A 259 8.42 -5.72 -11.06
CA SER A 259 8.03 -6.04 -12.44
C SER A 259 8.53 -7.41 -12.89
N HIS A 260 9.70 -7.84 -12.40
CA HIS A 260 10.23 -9.18 -12.67
C HIS A 260 9.44 -10.27 -11.92
N TYR A 261 9.08 -10.02 -10.66
CA TYR A 261 8.21 -10.87 -9.86
C TYR A 261 6.85 -11.08 -10.56
N LEU A 262 6.16 -10.00 -10.95
CA LEU A 262 4.87 -10.10 -11.64
C LEU A 262 4.95 -10.87 -12.96
N ARG A 263 6.02 -10.65 -13.75
CA ARG A 263 6.27 -11.40 -14.99
C ARG A 263 6.42 -12.90 -14.79
N ARG A 264 7.00 -13.30 -13.66
CA ARG A 264 7.25 -14.71 -13.34
C ARG A 264 6.03 -15.39 -12.75
N HIS A 265 5.19 -14.64 -12.03
CA HIS A 265 3.92 -15.12 -11.48
C HIS A 265 2.78 -15.15 -12.51
N TYR A 266 2.74 -14.18 -13.43
CA TYR A 266 1.74 -14.06 -14.48
C TYR A 266 2.42 -14.01 -15.84
N PRO A 267 2.55 -15.17 -16.52
CA PRO A 267 3.18 -15.23 -17.83
C PRO A 267 2.38 -14.50 -18.91
N VAL A 268 2.96 -14.36 -20.10
CA VAL A 268 2.39 -13.55 -21.19
C VAL A 268 0.97 -13.95 -21.64
N TRP A 269 0.57 -15.22 -21.52
CA TRP A 269 -0.82 -15.64 -21.81
C TRP A 269 -1.83 -15.27 -20.73
N GLN A 270 -1.37 -15.04 -19.49
CA GLN A 270 -2.18 -14.53 -18.39
C GLN A 270 -2.20 -12.99 -18.40
N PHE A 271 -2.21 -12.36 -19.59
CA PHE A 271 -2.07 -10.91 -19.72
C PHE A 271 -3.16 -10.13 -18.95
N ARG A 272 -4.40 -10.65 -18.87
CA ARG A 272 -5.48 -10.03 -18.08
C ARG A 272 -5.14 -10.01 -16.59
N GLN A 273 -4.73 -11.15 -16.03
CA GLN A 273 -4.33 -11.30 -14.64
C GLN A 273 -3.07 -10.48 -14.34
N ARG A 274 -2.11 -10.46 -15.27
CA ARG A 274 -0.89 -9.66 -15.16
C ARG A 274 -1.19 -8.17 -15.16
N LYS A 275 -2.07 -7.70 -16.05
CA LYS A 275 -2.51 -6.30 -16.10
C LYS A 275 -3.17 -5.92 -14.77
N ARG A 276 -4.10 -6.74 -14.30
CA ARG A 276 -4.77 -6.56 -12.99
C ARG A 276 -3.76 -6.53 -11.83
N ALA A 277 -2.79 -7.44 -11.82
CA ALA A 277 -1.75 -7.47 -10.80
C ALA A 277 -0.88 -6.20 -10.80
N CYS A 278 -0.52 -5.69 -11.99
CA CYS A 278 0.20 -4.43 -12.13
C CYS A 278 -0.62 -3.24 -11.61
N GLU A 279 -1.91 -3.18 -11.93
CA GLU A 279 -2.82 -2.13 -11.47
C GLU A 279 -2.96 -2.14 -9.94
N LEU A 280 -3.13 -3.32 -9.32
CA LEU A 280 -3.18 -3.46 -7.86
C LEU A 280 -1.89 -2.99 -7.20
N VAL A 281 -0.73 -3.35 -7.75
CA VAL A 281 0.59 -2.93 -7.25
C VAL A 281 0.78 -1.41 -7.31
N GLN A 282 0.28 -0.77 -8.36
CA GLN A 282 0.36 0.69 -8.50
C GLN A 282 -0.48 1.42 -7.44
N LYS A 283 -1.59 0.81 -6.99
CA LYS A 283 -2.43 1.34 -5.91
C LYS A 283 -1.81 1.19 -4.51
N MET A 284 -0.68 0.50 -4.38
CA MET A 284 -0.02 0.21 -3.10
C MET A 284 1.47 0.60 -3.12
N PRO A 285 1.81 1.88 -3.32
CA PRO A 285 3.20 2.30 -3.52
C PRO A 285 4.13 1.97 -2.34
N ASP A 286 3.62 1.95 -1.11
CA ASP A 286 4.42 1.70 0.09
C ASP A 286 4.58 0.21 0.42
N LEU A 287 3.66 -0.64 -0.06
CA LEU A 287 3.67 -2.07 0.22
C LEU A 287 4.30 -2.91 -0.90
N LYS A 288 4.30 -2.42 -2.15
CA LYS A 288 4.81 -3.18 -3.30
C LYS A 288 6.28 -3.60 -3.21
N ILE A 289 7.05 -2.96 -2.34
CA ILE A 289 8.49 -3.21 -2.17
C ILE A 289 8.78 -4.42 -1.27
N ARG A 290 7.80 -4.99 -0.56
CA ARG A 290 8.00 -6.11 0.38
C ARG A 290 7.56 -7.44 -0.23
N PRO A 291 8.45 -8.45 -0.36
CA PRO A 291 8.12 -9.74 -0.99
C PRO A 291 6.92 -10.48 -0.39
N MET A 292 6.71 -10.37 0.92
CA MET A 292 5.57 -11.02 1.61
C MET A 292 4.23 -10.45 1.14
N LEU A 293 4.15 -9.14 0.89
CA LEU A 293 2.93 -8.48 0.43
C LEU A 293 2.68 -8.77 -1.05
N LEU A 294 3.75 -8.88 -1.84
CA LEU A 294 3.67 -9.37 -3.21
C LEU A 294 3.15 -10.82 -3.31
N ALA A 295 3.34 -11.63 -2.26
CA ALA A 295 2.79 -12.99 -2.23
C ALA A 295 1.25 -12.99 -2.19
N HIS A 296 0.64 -12.00 -1.53
CA HIS A 296 -0.81 -11.84 -1.42
C HIS A 296 -1.48 -11.29 -2.70
N ILE A 297 -0.72 -10.71 -3.63
CA ILE A 297 -1.27 -10.24 -4.92
C ILE A 297 -1.99 -11.37 -5.65
N LYS A 298 -1.51 -12.62 -5.50
CA LYS A 298 -2.16 -13.77 -6.12
C LYS A 298 -3.60 -13.92 -5.63
N ASP A 299 -3.82 -13.76 -4.34
CA ASP A 299 -5.13 -13.89 -3.69
C ASP A 299 -6.02 -12.71 -4.12
N LEU A 300 -5.48 -11.50 -4.17
CA LEU A 300 -6.18 -10.29 -4.63
C LEU A 300 -6.60 -10.36 -6.11
N VAL A 301 -5.74 -10.91 -6.98
CA VAL A 301 -6.05 -11.10 -8.40
C VAL A 301 -7.09 -12.20 -8.60
N ALA A 302 -7.14 -13.18 -7.70
CA ALA A 302 -8.14 -14.24 -7.70
C ALA A 302 -9.50 -13.78 -7.15
N ALA A 303 -9.53 -12.75 -6.30
CA ALA A 303 -10.78 -12.17 -5.83
C ALA A 303 -11.63 -11.67 -7.01
N GLU A 304 -12.90 -12.06 -7.09
CA GLU A 304 -13.83 -11.70 -8.17
C GLU A 304 -14.45 -10.30 -7.95
N ARG A 305 -13.68 -9.35 -7.39
CA ARG A 305 -14.14 -7.99 -7.13
C ARG A 305 -13.10 -6.93 -7.49
N ASP A 306 -13.56 -5.75 -7.88
CA ASP A 306 -12.66 -4.64 -8.18
C ASP A 306 -12.25 -3.89 -6.91
N PHE A 307 -10.99 -3.44 -6.90
CA PHE A 307 -10.41 -2.62 -5.86
C PHE A 307 -10.19 -1.24 -6.44
N TYR A 308 -10.96 -0.25 -6.00
CA TYR A 308 -10.87 1.13 -6.47
C TYR A 308 -9.80 1.89 -5.69
N TYR A 309 -9.75 1.66 -4.38
CA TYR A 309 -8.91 2.38 -3.42
C TYR A 309 -7.87 1.51 -2.73
N SER A 310 -6.84 2.15 -2.18
CA SER A 310 -5.72 1.46 -1.53
C SER A 310 -6.17 0.69 -0.28
N PHE A 311 -7.02 1.29 0.57
CA PHE A 311 -7.49 0.72 1.83
C PHE A 311 -8.22 -0.62 1.65
N GLN A 312 -8.96 -0.80 0.54
CA GLN A 312 -9.66 -2.06 0.25
C GLN A 312 -8.69 -3.23 0.07
N ILE A 313 -7.47 -2.94 -0.38
CA ILE A 313 -6.43 -3.94 -0.53
C ILE A 313 -5.78 -4.27 0.82
N TYR A 314 -5.60 -3.26 1.68
CA TYR A 314 -5.17 -3.48 3.07
C TYR A 314 -6.18 -4.34 3.82
N GLU A 315 -7.47 -4.07 3.66
CA GLU A 315 -8.54 -4.85 4.29
C GLU A 315 -8.46 -6.33 3.90
N GLU A 316 -8.36 -6.63 2.61
CA GLU A 316 -8.25 -8.04 2.16
C GLU A 316 -6.97 -8.71 2.64
N MET A 317 -5.87 -7.97 2.67
CA MET A 317 -4.61 -8.54 3.11
C MET A 317 -4.63 -8.85 4.61
N ILE A 318 -5.27 -8.01 5.41
CA ILE A 318 -5.48 -8.23 6.85
C ILE A 318 -6.46 -9.38 7.06
N GLU A 319 -7.58 -9.44 6.35
CA GLU A 319 -8.53 -10.56 6.43
C GLU A 319 -7.89 -11.90 6.02
N ALA A 320 -7.15 -11.93 4.92
CA ALA A 320 -6.42 -13.13 4.48
C ALA A 320 -5.29 -13.54 5.45
N TRP A 321 -4.79 -12.60 6.25
CA TRP A 321 -3.88 -12.91 7.34
C TRP A 321 -4.63 -13.50 8.55
N LEU A 322 -5.72 -12.85 8.99
CA LEU A 322 -6.52 -13.29 10.11
C LEU A 322 -7.06 -14.72 9.92
N LEU A 323 -7.62 -15.02 8.75
CA LEU A 323 -8.11 -16.35 8.39
C LEU A 323 -7.00 -17.42 8.42
N ARG A 324 -5.78 -17.04 8.07
CA ARG A 324 -4.62 -17.94 8.08
C ARG A 324 -4.16 -18.25 9.50
N GLU A 325 -4.16 -17.26 10.39
CA GLU A 325 -3.80 -17.47 11.79
C GLU A 325 -4.85 -18.32 12.51
N GLU A 326 -6.14 -18.05 12.27
CA GLU A 326 -7.26 -18.87 12.77
C GLU A 326 -7.14 -20.34 12.35
N GLY A 327 -6.83 -20.61 11.08
CA GLY A 327 -6.65 -21.99 10.60
C GLY A 327 -5.38 -22.69 11.09
N ARG A 328 -4.44 -21.97 11.71
CA ARG A 328 -3.13 -22.50 12.12
C ARG A 328 -3.02 -22.73 13.62
N VAL A 329 -3.70 -21.93 14.43
CA VAL A 329 -3.64 -21.96 15.88
C VAL A 329 -4.97 -22.46 16.41
N GLU A 330 -4.97 -23.65 16.98
CA GLU A 330 -6.18 -24.26 17.55
C GLU A 330 -6.76 -23.36 18.66
N GLY A 331 -8.04 -23.02 18.54
CA GLY A 331 -8.76 -22.15 19.49
C GLY A 331 -8.61 -20.64 19.26
N LEU A 332 -7.78 -20.21 18.30
CA LEU A 332 -7.69 -18.80 17.90
C LEU A 332 -8.85 -18.44 16.98
N ASN A 333 -9.52 -17.32 17.24
CA ASN A 333 -10.59 -16.81 16.39
C ASN A 333 -10.17 -15.49 15.74
N LYS A 334 -10.54 -15.28 14.47
CA LYS A 334 -10.17 -14.08 13.72
C LYS A 334 -10.73 -12.78 14.30
N GLU A 335 -11.94 -12.79 14.87
CA GLU A 335 -12.61 -11.57 15.32
C GLU A 335 -11.95 -10.95 16.57
N PRO A 336 -11.66 -11.70 17.65
CA PRO A 336 -10.88 -11.18 18.77
C PRO A 336 -9.49 -10.67 18.35
N LEU A 337 -8.85 -11.35 17.40
CA LEU A 337 -7.53 -10.94 16.89
C LEU A 337 -7.60 -9.64 16.08
N ARG A 338 -8.65 -9.46 15.28
CA ARG A 338 -8.94 -8.19 14.59
C ARG A 338 -9.12 -7.06 15.58
N GLN A 339 -9.98 -7.25 16.59
CA GLN A 339 -10.25 -6.25 17.62
C GLN A 339 -8.98 -5.90 18.40
N PHE A 340 -8.13 -6.89 18.72
CA PHE A 340 -6.83 -6.65 19.34
C PHE A 340 -5.96 -5.72 18.49
N CYS A 341 -5.79 -6.04 17.20
CA CYS A 341 -4.97 -5.25 16.29
C CYS A 341 -5.50 -3.82 16.13
N GLU A 342 -6.81 -3.65 16.00
CA GLU A 342 -7.47 -2.35 15.89
C GLU A 342 -7.22 -1.48 17.14
N ARG A 343 -7.38 -2.04 18.34
CA ARG A 343 -7.15 -1.31 19.60
C ARG A 343 -5.67 -1.02 19.84
N LEU A 344 -4.80 -1.95 19.49
CA LEU A 344 -3.35 -1.76 19.55
C LEU A 344 -2.89 -0.64 18.61
N ALA A 345 -3.49 -0.50 17.42
CA ALA A 345 -3.17 0.59 16.50
C ALA A 345 -3.53 1.97 17.09
N VAL A 346 -4.71 2.07 17.73
CA VAL A 346 -5.15 3.28 18.46
C VAL A 346 -4.16 3.62 19.58
N ASP A 347 -3.86 2.66 20.44
CA ASP A 347 -2.94 2.87 21.56
C ASP A 347 -1.51 3.25 21.11
N ILE A 348 -0.97 2.56 20.11
CA ILE A 348 0.36 2.87 19.58
C ILE A 348 0.40 4.32 19.10
N TYR A 349 -0.60 4.72 18.30
CA TYR A 349 -0.60 6.04 17.69
C TYR A 349 -0.79 7.16 18.72
N LEU A 350 -1.78 7.05 19.61
CA LEU A 350 -2.10 8.13 20.55
C LEU A 350 -0.98 8.42 21.54
N ASN A 351 -0.32 7.36 22.01
CA ASN A 351 0.68 7.47 23.05
C ASN A 351 2.12 7.54 22.48
N ARG A 352 2.29 7.62 21.14
CA ARG A 352 3.62 7.61 20.50
C ARG A 352 4.52 8.77 20.94
N GLN A 353 3.94 9.95 21.18
CA GLN A 353 4.69 11.17 21.56
C GLN A 353 5.22 11.06 22.98
N GLU A 354 4.36 10.61 23.91
CA GLU A 354 4.75 10.35 25.29
C GLU A 354 5.83 9.26 25.36
N ARG A 355 5.64 8.17 24.60
CA ARG A 355 6.62 7.07 24.53
C ARG A 355 7.88 7.40 23.73
N LYS A 356 7.85 8.47 22.93
CA LYS A 356 8.86 8.77 21.88
C LYS A 356 9.15 7.56 20.97
N SER A 357 8.15 6.72 20.76
CA SER A 357 8.28 5.43 20.08
C SER A 357 6.92 4.88 19.66
N GLU A 358 6.84 4.35 18.44
CA GLU A 358 5.70 3.53 17.96
C GLU A 358 5.84 2.04 18.37
N ARG A 359 6.50 1.78 19.50
CA ARG A 359 6.68 0.43 20.07
C ARG A 359 6.05 0.36 21.46
N VAL A 360 5.48 -0.78 21.80
CA VAL A 360 4.84 -1.03 23.10
C VAL A 360 5.49 -2.17 23.87
N ALA A 361 5.59 -2.03 25.18
CA ALA A 361 6.11 -3.08 26.03
C ALA A 361 5.17 -4.31 26.07
N ARG A 362 5.73 -5.48 26.39
CA ARG A 362 4.97 -6.73 26.54
C ARG A 362 3.87 -6.63 27.59
N SER A 363 4.12 -5.91 28.69
CA SER A 363 3.14 -5.71 29.76
C SER A 363 1.84 -5.09 29.25
N LEU A 364 1.94 -4.11 28.34
CA LEU A 364 0.78 -3.45 27.74
C LEU A 364 0.00 -4.39 26.82
N ILE A 365 0.69 -5.26 26.08
CA ILE A 365 0.00 -6.31 25.30
C ILE A 365 -0.83 -7.20 26.22
N THR A 366 -0.24 -7.67 27.31
CA THR A 366 -0.95 -8.51 28.29
C THR A 366 -2.14 -7.77 28.90
N GLU A 367 -1.98 -6.49 29.21
CA GLU A 367 -3.06 -5.63 29.72
C GLU A 367 -4.21 -5.49 28.72
N LEU A 368 -3.93 -5.19 27.44
CA LEU A 368 -4.95 -5.06 26.40
C LEU A 368 -5.69 -6.39 26.18
N ILE A 369 -5.00 -7.52 26.21
CA ILE A 369 -5.61 -8.86 26.11
C ILE A 369 -6.60 -9.08 27.26
N GLN A 370 -6.19 -8.78 28.49
CA GLN A 370 -7.02 -8.92 29.68
C GLN A 370 -8.21 -7.95 29.67
N GLN A 371 -7.95 -6.66 29.38
CA GLN A 371 -8.96 -5.60 29.38
C GLN A 371 -10.11 -5.89 28.42
N PHE A 372 -9.80 -6.49 27.26
CA PHE A 372 -10.80 -6.76 26.23
C PHE A 372 -11.29 -8.21 26.22
N GLY A 373 -10.92 -9.01 27.22
CA GLY A 373 -11.36 -10.41 27.34
C GLY A 373 -10.94 -11.26 26.13
N ILE A 374 -9.81 -10.92 25.50
CA ILE A 374 -9.31 -11.60 24.31
C ILE A 374 -8.71 -12.94 24.75
N LYS A 375 -9.24 -14.04 24.25
CA LYS A 375 -8.74 -15.41 24.54
C LYS A 375 -7.59 -15.78 23.60
N VAL A 376 -6.47 -15.10 23.72
CA VAL A 376 -5.26 -15.39 22.92
C VAL A 376 -4.07 -15.53 23.84
N ASP A 377 -3.32 -16.63 23.70
CA ASP A 377 -2.10 -16.81 24.48
C ASP A 377 -1.03 -15.83 24.00
N ASP A 378 -0.31 -15.23 24.95
CA ASP A 378 0.69 -14.20 24.68
C ASP A 378 1.70 -14.63 23.60
N TRP A 379 2.23 -15.87 23.66
CA TRP A 379 3.19 -16.38 22.68
C TRP A 379 2.64 -16.43 21.23
N GLN A 380 1.33 -16.59 21.05
CA GLN A 380 0.67 -16.67 19.73
C GLN A 380 0.72 -15.33 18.98
N LEU A 381 0.81 -14.19 19.71
CA LEU A 381 0.88 -12.84 19.14
C LEU A 381 2.30 -12.44 18.74
N THR A 382 3.31 -13.04 19.37
CA THR A 382 4.71 -12.59 19.29
C THR A 382 5.47 -13.16 18.09
N GLY A 383 4.99 -14.28 17.53
CA GLY A 383 5.75 -15.05 16.58
C GLY A 383 5.70 -14.53 15.16
N ARG A 384 4.55 -14.05 14.64
CA ARG A 384 4.31 -14.14 13.19
C ARG A 384 3.47 -13.01 12.59
N SER A 385 4.05 -12.45 11.51
CA SER A 385 3.45 -11.71 10.39
C SER A 385 3.00 -10.25 10.60
N LEU A 386 1.96 -9.93 11.39
CA LEU A 386 1.46 -8.54 11.50
C LEU A 386 2.14 -7.71 12.58
N LEU A 387 2.64 -8.35 13.63
CA LEU A 387 3.42 -7.71 14.69
C LEU A 387 4.87 -8.20 14.68
N ASN A 388 5.74 -7.29 15.09
CA ASN A 388 7.19 -7.43 15.10
C ASN A 388 7.69 -7.09 16.50
N ARG A 389 8.46 -7.99 17.10
CA ARG A 389 9.11 -7.79 18.40
C ARG A 389 10.56 -7.36 18.23
N ASP A 390 11.00 -6.33 18.95
CA ASP A 390 12.39 -5.88 18.99
C ASP A 390 13.23 -6.64 20.04
N ALA A 391 14.53 -6.33 20.09
CA ALA A 391 15.53 -6.92 20.98
C ALA A 391 15.21 -6.73 22.46
N LEU A 392 14.58 -5.61 22.81
CA LEU A 392 14.17 -5.28 24.18
C LEU A 392 12.84 -5.94 24.54
N GLY A 393 12.23 -6.62 23.57
CA GLY A 393 10.98 -7.32 23.73
C GLY A 393 9.73 -6.47 23.51
N ASN A 394 9.87 -5.26 22.98
CA ASN A 394 8.75 -4.39 22.63
C ASN A 394 8.17 -4.76 21.26
N TYR A 395 6.88 -4.47 21.07
CA TYR A 395 6.13 -4.81 19.87
C TYR A 395 5.80 -3.59 19.03
N LYS A 396 5.81 -3.76 17.72
CA LYS A 396 5.32 -2.80 16.71
C LYS A 396 4.60 -3.53 15.59
N PHE A 397 3.82 -2.81 14.79
CA PHE A 397 3.33 -3.37 13.54
C PHE A 397 4.47 -3.70 12.56
N ALA A 398 4.26 -4.75 11.77
CA ALA A 398 5.21 -5.18 10.75
C ALA A 398 5.40 -4.14 9.65
N HIS A 399 4.37 -3.31 9.43
CA HIS A 399 4.44 -2.14 8.59
C HIS A 399 3.61 -0.99 9.20
N ARG A 400 4.14 0.23 9.14
CA ARG A 400 3.48 1.42 9.69
C ARG A 400 2.12 1.67 9.05
N SER A 401 2.01 1.52 7.73
CA SER A 401 0.73 1.76 7.05
C SER A 401 -0.39 0.76 7.38
N ILE A 402 -0.07 -0.40 7.97
CA ILE A 402 -1.09 -1.31 8.51
C ILE A 402 -1.67 -0.73 9.80
N MET A 403 -0.81 -0.21 10.68
CA MET A 403 -1.26 0.53 11.86
C MET A 403 -2.08 1.76 11.46
N GLU A 404 -1.60 2.53 10.47
CA GLU A 404 -2.29 3.73 10.00
C GLU A 404 -3.68 3.42 9.44
N TYR A 405 -3.80 2.36 8.64
CA TYR A 405 -5.08 1.87 8.14
C TYR A 405 -6.03 1.48 9.29
N LEU A 406 -5.57 0.63 10.22
CA LEU A 406 -6.38 0.17 11.36
C LEU A 406 -6.80 1.32 12.27
N TYR A 407 -5.92 2.32 12.45
CA TYR A 407 -6.22 3.52 13.21
C TYR A 407 -7.34 4.34 12.55
N VAL A 408 -7.26 4.62 11.26
CA VAL A 408 -8.28 5.39 10.53
C VAL A 408 -9.62 4.65 10.53
N LEU A 409 -9.60 3.33 10.36
CA LEU A 409 -10.79 2.50 10.46
C LEU A 409 -11.46 2.64 11.83
N GLN A 410 -10.68 2.67 12.90
CA GLN A 410 -11.20 2.87 14.26
C GLN A 410 -11.66 4.32 14.50
N LEU A 411 -10.94 5.31 13.98
CA LEU A 411 -11.30 6.72 14.09
C LEU A 411 -12.71 7.00 13.52
N LEU A 412 -13.05 6.37 12.38
CA LEU A 412 -14.37 6.49 11.77
C LEU A 412 -15.48 5.78 12.57
N LYS A 413 -15.15 4.71 13.31
CA LYS A 413 -16.08 3.99 14.20
C LYS A 413 -16.29 4.71 15.54
N MET A 414 -15.35 5.56 15.97
CA MET A 414 -15.44 6.28 17.24
C MET A 414 -16.53 7.37 17.20
N PRO A 415 -17.30 7.55 18.29
CA PRO A 415 -18.18 8.71 18.46
C PRO A 415 -17.38 10.00 18.34
N SER A 416 -17.93 11.02 17.67
CA SER A 416 -17.26 12.30 17.44
C SER A 416 -16.71 12.96 18.71
N ALA A 417 -17.42 12.86 19.84
CA ALA A 417 -16.98 13.39 21.13
C ALA A 417 -15.74 12.70 21.73
N GLN A 418 -15.40 11.49 21.25
CA GLN A 418 -14.26 10.70 21.73
C GLN A 418 -13.10 10.70 20.74
N ARG A 419 -13.23 11.38 19.59
CA ARG A 419 -12.19 11.41 18.57
C ARG A 419 -10.96 12.19 19.07
N PRO A 420 -9.76 11.61 18.98
CA PRO A 420 -8.53 12.29 19.36
C PRO A 420 -8.25 13.49 18.44
N THR A 421 -7.73 14.58 19.00
CA THR A 421 -7.36 15.80 18.26
C THR A 421 -5.95 15.75 17.66
N LEU A 422 -5.30 14.59 17.76
CA LEU A 422 -3.92 14.40 17.31
C LEU A 422 -3.86 14.42 15.77
N PRO A 423 -2.95 15.17 15.15
CA PRO A 423 -2.87 15.26 13.69
C PRO A 423 -2.60 13.88 13.10
N LEU A 424 -3.27 13.60 11.98
CA LEU A 424 -3.10 12.38 11.19
C LEU A 424 -1.85 12.49 10.31
N THR A 425 -1.22 11.36 9.99
CA THR A 425 -0.15 11.33 8.97
C THR A 425 -0.73 11.52 7.57
N ASP A 426 0.10 11.87 6.59
CA ASP A 426 -0.32 11.98 5.19
C ASP A 426 -0.97 10.68 4.68
N GLN A 427 -0.41 9.53 5.05
CA GLN A 427 -0.94 8.22 4.66
C GLN A 427 -2.30 7.93 5.33
N MET A 428 -2.50 8.33 6.59
CA MET A 428 -3.79 8.24 7.26
C MET A 428 -4.83 9.15 6.59
N ASN A 429 -4.45 10.37 6.23
CA ASN A 429 -5.33 11.31 5.52
C ASN A 429 -5.74 10.77 4.13
N ILE A 430 -4.83 10.11 3.42
CA ILE A 430 -5.15 9.41 2.16
C ILE A 430 -6.16 8.29 2.39
N PHE A 431 -5.94 7.44 3.40
CA PHE A 431 -6.92 6.38 3.73
C PHE A 431 -8.28 6.94 4.11
N LEU A 432 -8.31 8.00 4.91
CA LEU A 432 -9.54 8.67 5.32
C LEU A 432 -10.29 9.18 4.09
N ALA A 433 -9.62 9.89 3.18
CA ALA A 433 -10.23 10.37 1.95
C ALA A 433 -10.79 9.24 1.09
N ASP A 434 -10.00 8.18 0.89
CA ASP A 434 -10.42 7.02 0.09
C ASP A 434 -11.65 6.32 0.70
N MET A 435 -11.68 6.16 2.03
CA MET A 435 -12.83 5.58 2.74
C MET A 435 -14.09 6.45 2.63
N LEU A 436 -13.95 7.77 2.73
CA LEU A 436 -15.05 8.71 2.57
C LEU A 436 -15.62 8.69 1.15
N ARG A 437 -14.74 8.69 0.13
CA ARG A 437 -15.15 8.54 -1.28
C ARG A 437 -15.91 7.24 -1.49
N PHE A 438 -15.36 6.13 -0.99
CA PHE A 438 -15.99 4.83 -1.12
C PHE A 438 -17.38 4.80 -0.48
N SER A 439 -17.51 5.26 0.77
CA SER A 439 -18.81 5.36 1.47
C SER A 439 -19.83 6.16 0.67
N PHE A 440 -19.40 7.28 0.08
CA PHE A 440 -20.28 8.10 -0.73
C PHE A 440 -20.70 7.40 -2.04
N GLU A 441 -19.76 6.75 -2.72
CA GLU A 441 -20.01 6.02 -3.97
C GLU A 441 -20.91 4.79 -3.78
N THR A 442 -20.81 4.10 -2.64
CA THR A 442 -21.59 2.88 -2.35
C THR A 442 -22.93 3.17 -1.70
N ASP A 443 -22.93 3.98 -0.64
CA ASP A 443 -24.07 4.12 0.26
C ASP A 443 -24.77 5.48 0.11
N HIS A 444 -24.30 6.33 -0.82
CA HIS A 444 -24.82 7.70 -1.04
C HIS A 444 -24.91 8.50 0.27
N SER A 445 -24.03 8.21 1.22
CA SER A 445 -24.01 8.80 2.55
C SER A 445 -22.58 9.00 3.05
N MET A 446 -22.41 10.02 3.88
CA MET A 446 -21.16 10.30 4.59
C MET A 446 -21.27 9.82 6.04
N PRO A 447 -20.21 9.23 6.60
CA PRO A 447 -20.16 8.97 8.05
C PRO A 447 -20.13 10.30 8.82
N ASP A 448 -20.30 10.23 10.14
CA ASP A 448 -20.12 11.40 11.01
C ASP A 448 -18.69 11.96 10.81
N LEU A 449 -18.58 13.21 10.35
CA LEU A 449 -17.28 13.87 10.11
C LEU A 449 -16.87 14.79 11.26
N ALA A 450 -17.69 14.96 12.29
CA ALA A 450 -17.38 15.87 13.39
C ALA A 450 -16.10 15.44 14.12
N GLY A 451 -15.18 16.38 14.34
CA GLY A 451 -13.89 16.12 14.96
C GLY A 451 -12.79 15.55 14.03
N LEU A 452 -13.05 15.44 12.72
CA LEU A 452 -12.02 15.11 11.73
C LEU A 452 -11.39 16.37 11.13
N ASP A 453 -10.07 16.40 10.99
CA ASP A 453 -9.34 17.46 10.30
C ASP A 453 -9.36 17.25 8.78
N LEU A 454 -10.47 17.60 8.13
CA LEU A 454 -10.60 17.45 6.68
C LEU A 454 -9.80 18.49 5.90
N ALA A 455 -9.29 19.56 6.55
CA ALA A 455 -8.39 20.49 5.90
C ALA A 455 -7.05 19.82 5.60
N ALA A 456 -6.50 19.04 6.55
CA ALA A 456 -5.32 18.22 6.30
C ALA A 456 -5.55 17.18 5.20
N VAL A 457 -6.74 16.58 5.14
CA VAL A 457 -7.14 15.66 4.05
C VAL A 457 -7.15 16.37 2.70
N TYR A 458 -7.70 17.58 2.65
CA TYR A 458 -7.69 18.41 1.45
C TYR A 458 -6.27 18.73 1.00
N ASP A 459 -5.37 19.06 1.92
CA ASP A 459 -4.01 19.48 1.57
C ASP A 459 -3.18 18.34 0.93
N VAL A 460 -3.40 17.07 1.34
CA VAL A 460 -2.62 15.92 0.83
C VAL A 460 -3.26 15.19 -0.35
N THR A 461 -4.55 15.42 -0.65
CA THR A 461 -5.25 14.72 -1.72
C THR A 461 -5.44 15.57 -2.98
N SER A 462 -5.21 14.96 -4.14
CA SER A 462 -5.38 15.63 -5.44
C SER A 462 -6.81 15.54 -6.01
N LYS A 463 -7.60 14.56 -5.55
CA LYS A 463 -8.99 14.37 -5.95
C LYS A 463 -9.93 14.79 -4.81
N PRO A 464 -11.06 15.43 -5.10
CA PRO A 464 -12.03 15.73 -4.06
C PRO A 464 -12.63 14.46 -3.45
N ILE A 465 -13.21 14.59 -2.27
CA ILE A 465 -13.98 13.51 -1.63
C ILE A 465 -15.33 13.35 -2.36
N LEU A 466 -15.95 14.47 -2.72
CA LEU A 466 -17.20 14.52 -3.46
C LEU A 466 -16.99 15.20 -4.82
N GLN A 467 -17.05 14.42 -5.90
CA GLN A 467 -16.94 14.98 -7.24
C GLN A 467 -18.30 15.45 -7.74
N LEU A 468 -18.44 16.77 -7.91
CA LEU A 468 -19.62 17.37 -8.52
C LEU A 468 -19.39 17.64 -10.02
N ARG A 469 -20.49 17.70 -10.77
CA ARG A 469 -20.48 18.11 -12.18
C ARG A 469 -20.13 19.59 -12.30
N SER A 470 -19.13 19.89 -13.14
CA SER A 470 -18.69 21.26 -13.48
C SER A 470 -19.13 21.74 -14.87
N GLN A 471 -19.67 20.84 -15.71
CA GLN A 471 -20.14 21.19 -17.05
C GLN A 471 -21.65 21.35 -17.08
N SER A 472 -22.14 22.45 -17.66
CA SER A 472 -23.58 22.74 -17.83
C SER A 472 -24.34 21.59 -18.52
N MET A 473 -25.56 21.33 -18.06
CA MET A 473 -26.48 20.32 -18.58
C MET A 473 -27.90 20.89 -18.58
N THR A 474 -28.68 20.59 -19.61
CA THR A 474 -30.12 20.89 -19.62
C THR A 474 -30.84 19.96 -18.65
N LEU A 475 -31.60 20.52 -17.70
CA LEU A 475 -32.23 19.77 -16.62
C LEU A 475 -33.74 19.95 -16.60
N ASP A 476 -34.46 18.86 -16.40
CA ASP A 476 -35.89 18.82 -16.08
C ASP A 476 -36.13 18.60 -14.58
N SER A 477 -37.39 18.62 -14.15
CA SER A 477 -37.72 18.40 -12.74
C SER A 477 -37.38 17.00 -12.23
N ASN A 478 -37.33 15.98 -13.10
CA ASN A 478 -36.98 14.62 -12.71
C ASN A 478 -35.48 14.47 -12.46
N ASN A 479 -34.66 15.02 -13.33
CA ASN A 479 -33.21 15.06 -13.21
C ASN A 479 -32.79 15.81 -11.94
N VAL A 480 -33.44 16.95 -11.65
CA VAL A 480 -33.21 17.69 -10.41
C VAL A 480 -33.55 16.84 -9.19
N SER A 481 -34.74 16.23 -9.17
CA SER A 481 -35.17 15.39 -8.03
C SER A 481 -34.25 14.18 -7.83
N ALA A 482 -33.76 13.57 -8.91
CA ALA A 482 -32.80 12.48 -8.86
C ALA A 482 -31.44 12.94 -8.31
N MET A 483 -30.95 14.11 -8.75
CA MET A 483 -29.70 14.72 -8.26
C MET A 483 -29.79 15.01 -6.76
N LEU A 484 -30.86 15.65 -6.29
CA LEU A 484 -31.06 15.97 -4.88
C LEU A 484 -31.05 14.72 -4.00
N LYS A 485 -31.70 13.64 -4.45
CA LYS A 485 -31.70 12.35 -3.73
C LYS A 485 -30.33 11.68 -3.77
N LYS A 486 -29.67 11.65 -4.94
CA LYS A 486 -28.35 11.03 -5.12
C LYS A 486 -27.31 11.61 -4.16
N TYR A 487 -27.29 12.93 -4.02
CA TYR A 487 -26.32 13.61 -3.15
C TYR A 487 -26.86 13.95 -1.77
N ASN A 488 -28.10 13.53 -1.47
CA ASN A 488 -28.82 13.87 -0.24
C ASN A 488 -28.86 15.37 0.08
N PHE A 489 -28.90 16.22 -0.96
CA PHE A 489 -28.97 17.67 -0.82
C PHE A 489 -30.35 18.05 -0.29
N TYR A 490 -30.34 18.96 0.69
CA TYR A 490 -31.58 19.52 1.20
C TYR A 490 -32.27 20.37 0.15
N ASP A 491 -33.58 20.18 0.01
CA ASP A 491 -34.47 21.07 -0.71
C ASP A 491 -35.82 21.04 -0.02
N ARG A 492 -36.34 22.20 0.38
CA ARG A 492 -37.56 22.33 1.18
C ARG A 492 -38.76 21.57 0.59
N ASP A 493 -38.86 21.55 -0.74
CA ASP A 493 -40.03 21.05 -1.44
C ASP A 493 -39.79 19.66 -2.03
N ARG A 494 -38.59 19.40 -2.57
CA ARG A 494 -38.25 18.18 -3.32
C ARG A 494 -37.49 17.14 -2.50
N ASN A 495 -36.76 17.54 -1.46
CA ASN A 495 -35.96 16.63 -0.62
C ASN A 495 -35.81 17.14 0.82
N LYS A 496 -36.92 17.30 1.53
CA LYS A 496 -36.96 17.88 2.88
C LYS A 496 -36.17 17.09 3.94
N SER A 497 -35.97 15.79 3.72
CA SER A 497 -35.15 14.92 4.58
C SER A 497 -33.66 14.96 4.25
N GLY A 498 -33.26 15.70 3.21
CA GLY A 498 -31.85 15.86 2.84
C GLY A 498 -31.05 16.46 3.98
N THR A 499 -29.89 15.88 4.29
CA THR A 499 -29.03 16.35 5.38
C THR A 499 -28.02 17.39 4.92
N GLY A 500 -27.90 17.64 3.61
CA GLY A 500 -26.80 18.40 3.03
C GLY A 500 -25.47 17.64 3.13
N ASN A 501 -24.36 18.30 2.74
CA ASN A 501 -23.03 17.73 2.90
C ASN A 501 -22.31 18.30 4.12
N PRO A 502 -21.45 17.50 4.77
CA PRO A 502 -20.61 17.94 5.89
C PRO A 502 -19.38 18.74 5.40
N HIS A 503 -19.62 19.86 4.72
CA HIS A 503 -18.56 20.71 4.19
C HIS A 503 -17.60 21.20 5.28
N VAL A 504 -16.32 21.32 4.91
CA VAL A 504 -15.30 21.96 5.74
C VAL A 504 -14.72 23.11 4.94
N TYR A 505 -15.10 24.32 5.34
CA TYR A 505 -14.73 25.55 4.65
C TYR A 505 -13.50 26.20 5.29
N ARG A 506 -12.55 26.65 4.46
CA ARG A 506 -11.44 27.52 4.86
C ARG A 506 -11.52 28.83 4.09
N VAL A 507 -11.56 29.95 4.79
CA VAL A 507 -11.54 31.28 4.16
C VAL A 507 -10.10 31.75 4.02
N GLU A 508 -9.73 32.18 2.83
CA GLU A 508 -8.42 32.78 2.51
C GLU A 508 -8.63 34.19 1.94
N GLU A 509 -7.85 35.15 2.43
CA GLU A 509 -7.75 36.50 1.88
C GLU A 509 -6.56 36.55 0.91
N LYS A 510 -6.80 36.88 -0.35
CA LYS A 510 -5.77 36.96 -1.39
C LYS A 510 -6.03 38.13 -2.33
N ASP A 511 -5.04 38.99 -2.52
CA ASP A 511 -5.14 40.21 -3.33
C ASP A 511 -6.32 41.12 -2.89
N GLY A 512 -6.60 41.18 -1.59
CA GLY A 512 -7.72 41.91 -1.02
C GLY A 512 -9.10 41.33 -1.36
N GLN A 513 -9.15 40.07 -1.80
CA GLN A 513 -10.35 39.33 -2.13
C GLN A 513 -10.47 38.08 -1.26
N ALA A 514 -11.66 37.79 -0.74
CA ALA A 514 -11.91 36.61 0.06
C ALA A 514 -12.38 35.42 -0.80
N ILE A 515 -11.74 34.27 -0.61
CA ILE A 515 -12.05 32.99 -1.24
C ILE A 515 -12.42 31.98 -0.16
N VAL A 516 -13.44 31.17 -0.42
CA VAL A 516 -13.82 30.02 0.41
C VAL A 516 -13.35 28.75 -0.28
N HIS A 517 -12.50 27.97 0.37
CA HIS A 517 -12.09 26.63 -0.08
C HIS A 517 -12.97 25.59 0.57
N ASP A 518 -13.49 24.65 -0.20
CA ASP A 518 -14.27 23.53 0.29
C ASP A 518 -13.47 22.22 0.20
N ALA A 519 -13.15 21.67 1.37
CA ALA A 519 -12.36 20.45 1.50
C ALA A 519 -13.05 19.20 0.91
N ILE A 520 -14.39 19.18 0.92
CA ILE A 520 -15.16 18.02 0.48
C ILE A 520 -15.23 17.97 -1.05
N THR A 521 -15.61 19.07 -1.69
CA THR A 521 -15.84 19.10 -3.15
C THR A 521 -14.61 19.47 -3.96
N GLY A 522 -13.56 19.99 -3.31
CA GLY A 522 -12.40 20.51 -4.04
C GLY A 522 -12.65 21.87 -4.71
N LEU A 523 -13.80 22.49 -4.47
CA LEU A 523 -14.20 23.74 -5.10
C LEU A 523 -13.70 24.96 -4.30
N MET A 524 -13.44 26.03 -5.03
CA MET A 524 -13.14 27.36 -4.51
C MET A 524 -14.27 28.29 -4.90
N TRP A 525 -14.75 29.07 -3.95
CA TRP A 525 -15.92 29.94 -4.11
C TRP A 525 -15.57 31.37 -3.77
N GLN A 526 -16.21 32.33 -4.45
CA GLN A 526 -16.22 33.71 -3.97
C GLN A 526 -17.02 33.81 -2.67
N LYS A 527 -16.43 34.41 -1.63
CA LYS A 527 -17.12 34.65 -0.37
C LYS A 527 -18.29 35.64 -0.51
N GLY A 528 -18.09 36.71 -1.29
CA GLY A 528 -19.02 37.86 -1.35
C GLY A 528 -19.80 38.05 -2.65
N GLY A 529 -19.59 37.22 -3.67
CA GLY A 529 -20.32 37.26 -4.96
C GLY A 529 -20.48 38.64 -5.59
N SER A 530 -21.55 38.84 -6.35
CA SER A 530 -21.94 40.15 -6.89
C SER A 530 -22.64 40.99 -5.83
N SER A 531 -22.37 42.29 -5.81
CA SER A 531 -22.97 43.25 -4.87
C SER A 531 -24.43 43.62 -5.19
N LYS A 532 -24.89 43.32 -6.41
CA LYS A 532 -26.27 43.53 -6.88
C LYS A 532 -26.78 42.29 -7.61
N THR A 533 -28.11 42.13 -7.62
CA THR A 533 -28.79 41.18 -8.49
C THR A 533 -28.80 41.67 -9.93
N MET A 534 -28.82 40.75 -10.88
CA MET A 534 -28.77 41.04 -12.31
C MET A 534 -29.50 39.98 -13.13
N ILE A 535 -29.85 40.31 -14.37
CA ILE A 535 -30.36 39.33 -15.33
C ILE A 535 -29.24 38.38 -15.79
N TYR A 536 -29.60 37.19 -16.25
CA TYR A 536 -28.64 36.16 -16.66
C TYR A 536 -27.63 36.63 -17.72
N LYS A 537 -28.07 37.46 -18.68
CA LYS A 537 -27.18 38.04 -19.70
C LYS A 537 -26.07 38.90 -19.10
N ASP A 538 -26.39 39.67 -18.06
CA ASP A 538 -25.44 40.52 -17.37
C ASP A 538 -24.57 39.73 -16.39
N ALA A 539 -25.10 38.66 -15.78
CA ALA A 539 -24.30 37.69 -15.01
C ALA A 539 -23.14 37.12 -15.85
N LYS A 540 -23.42 36.72 -17.11
CA LYS A 540 -22.37 36.27 -18.05
C LYS A 540 -21.38 37.37 -18.45
N LYS A 541 -21.76 38.65 -18.43
CA LYS A 541 -20.82 39.75 -18.68
C LYS A 541 -19.94 40.00 -17.45
N TRP A 542 -20.56 40.06 -16.28
CA TRP A 542 -19.89 40.21 -14.99
C TRP A 542 -18.85 39.11 -14.77
N LEU A 543 -19.19 37.85 -15.07
CA LEU A 543 -18.26 36.72 -14.98
C LEU A 543 -17.02 36.92 -15.90
N ARG A 544 -17.23 37.37 -17.14
CA ARG A 544 -16.14 37.64 -18.08
C ARG A 544 -15.24 38.77 -17.60
N GLU A 545 -15.79 39.75 -16.90
CA GLU A 545 -15.05 40.86 -16.33
C GLU A 545 -14.18 40.41 -15.15
N ILE A 546 -14.73 39.62 -14.19
CA ILE A 546 -13.93 39.13 -13.06
C ILE A 546 -12.79 38.22 -13.52
N ASN A 547 -13.02 37.40 -14.56
CA ASN A 547 -11.98 36.55 -15.13
C ASN A 547 -10.93 37.36 -15.88
N ARG A 548 -11.32 38.43 -16.57
CA ARG A 548 -10.35 39.34 -17.20
C ARG A 548 -9.47 40.03 -16.15
N ASN A 549 -10.06 40.43 -15.04
CA ASN A 549 -9.38 41.17 -13.98
C ASN A 549 -8.57 40.25 -13.04
N GLY A 550 -8.77 38.93 -13.11
CA GLY A 550 -8.01 37.96 -12.31
C GLY A 550 -8.39 37.98 -10.84
N TYR A 551 -9.67 37.78 -10.51
CA TYR A 551 -10.12 37.74 -9.11
C TYR A 551 -9.28 36.77 -8.26
N ALA A 552 -8.58 37.31 -7.25
CA ALA A 552 -7.62 36.61 -6.40
C ALA A 552 -6.49 35.87 -7.17
N GLY A 553 -6.09 36.41 -8.32
CA GLY A 553 -5.08 35.84 -9.21
C GLY A 553 -5.58 34.68 -10.08
N TYR A 554 -6.89 34.48 -10.20
CA TYR A 554 -7.49 33.40 -10.99
C TYR A 554 -8.42 33.93 -12.09
N HIS A 555 -8.42 33.24 -13.24
CA HIS A 555 -9.05 33.69 -14.49
C HIS A 555 -10.10 32.71 -15.06
N ASP A 556 -10.40 31.65 -14.33
CA ASP A 556 -11.20 30.48 -14.72
C ASP A 556 -12.45 30.30 -13.83
N TRP A 557 -12.94 31.39 -13.24
CA TRP A 557 -14.19 31.39 -12.49
C TRP A 557 -15.37 31.13 -13.44
N HIS A 558 -16.37 30.38 -12.98
CA HIS A 558 -17.59 30.11 -13.73
C HIS A 558 -18.84 30.27 -12.86
N LEU A 559 -19.99 30.36 -13.54
CA LEU A 559 -21.28 30.20 -12.88
C LEU A 559 -21.40 28.74 -12.43
N PRO A 560 -21.85 28.46 -11.20
CA PRO A 560 -21.95 27.10 -10.71
C PRO A 560 -22.99 26.31 -11.51
N THR A 561 -22.80 25.01 -11.65
CA THR A 561 -23.92 24.13 -11.99
C THR A 561 -24.94 24.13 -10.85
N LEU A 562 -26.17 23.70 -11.12
CA LEU A 562 -27.18 23.51 -10.08
C LEU A 562 -26.71 22.51 -9.03
N GLU A 563 -25.95 21.49 -9.43
CA GLU A 563 -25.36 20.50 -8.54
C GLU A 563 -24.33 21.13 -7.59
N GLU A 564 -23.42 21.97 -8.11
CA GLU A 564 -22.47 22.73 -7.29
C GLU A 564 -23.17 23.73 -6.37
N ALA A 565 -24.16 24.47 -6.86
CA ALA A 565 -24.88 25.46 -6.08
C ALA A 565 -25.73 24.82 -4.96
N MET A 566 -26.40 23.69 -5.23
CA MET A 566 -27.17 22.96 -4.22
C MET A 566 -26.28 22.27 -3.17
N SER A 567 -25.02 21.99 -3.48
CA SER A 567 -24.10 21.46 -2.47
C SER A 567 -23.95 22.40 -1.27
N LEU A 568 -24.00 23.73 -1.49
CA LEU A 568 -23.91 24.74 -0.44
C LEU A 568 -25.16 24.85 0.46
N MET A 569 -26.25 24.17 0.08
CA MET A 569 -27.53 24.26 0.80
C MET A 569 -27.47 23.52 2.12
N GLU A 570 -27.84 24.23 3.19
CA GLU A 570 -27.91 23.68 4.54
C GLU A 570 -29.34 23.25 4.89
N PRO A 571 -29.56 22.18 5.67
CA PRO A 571 -30.91 21.76 6.07
C PRO A 571 -31.56 22.69 7.12
N LYS A 572 -30.76 23.59 7.71
CA LYS A 572 -31.19 24.57 8.70
C LYS A 572 -30.60 25.93 8.34
N GLN A 573 -31.30 26.99 8.69
CA GLN A 573 -30.76 28.34 8.60
C GLN A 573 -29.55 28.46 9.54
N LYS A 574 -28.36 28.66 8.96
CA LYS A 574 -27.09 28.76 9.70
C LYS A 574 -26.48 30.15 9.65
N ASN A 575 -26.81 30.95 8.64
CA ASN A 575 -26.27 32.29 8.44
C ASN A 575 -27.41 33.31 8.40
N GLY A 576 -27.90 33.70 9.59
CA GLY A 576 -29.09 34.54 9.72
C GLY A 576 -30.36 33.78 9.31
N ASP A 577 -31.12 34.34 8.37
CA ASP A 577 -32.32 33.73 7.77
C ASP A 577 -32.00 32.83 6.56
N LEU A 578 -30.71 32.54 6.30
CA LEU A 578 -30.28 31.78 5.13
C LEU A 578 -29.81 30.35 5.47
N TYR A 579 -30.20 29.43 4.60
CA TYR A 579 -29.81 28.03 4.52
C TYR A 579 -28.43 27.86 3.85
N ILE A 580 -27.42 28.59 4.34
CA ILE A 580 -26.04 28.50 3.87
C ILE A 580 -25.08 28.68 5.06
N ASP A 581 -23.87 28.15 4.95
CA ASP A 581 -22.84 28.27 5.97
C ASP A 581 -22.36 29.73 6.19
N PRO A 582 -22.04 30.14 7.43
CA PRO A 582 -21.47 31.47 7.74
C PRO A 582 -20.13 31.79 7.09
N ALA A 583 -19.44 30.82 6.48
CA ALA A 583 -18.26 31.07 5.66
C ALA A 583 -18.54 32.01 4.48
N PHE A 584 -19.80 32.11 4.04
CA PHE A 584 -20.24 32.95 2.92
C PHE A 584 -20.91 34.26 3.37
N ASP A 585 -20.82 35.32 2.54
CA ASP A 585 -21.58 36.57 2.77
C ASP A 585 -23.09 36.33 2.57
N ALA A 586 -23.91 36.87 3.47
CA ALA A 586 -25.36 36.73 3.52
C ALA A 586 -26.10 37.61 2.46
N LYS A 587 -25.38 38.44 1.69
CA LYS A 587 -26.01 39.29 0.67
C LYS A 587 -26.60 38.50 -0.50
N GLN A 588 -25.97 37.39 -0.91
CA GLN A 588 -26.43 36.61 -2.06
C GLN A 588 -27.50 35.60 -1.65
N ARG A 589 -28.74 36.08 -1.51
CA ARG A 589 -29.91 35.26 -1.14
C ARG A 589 -30.32 34.26 -2.23
N TYR A 590 -30.15 34.66 -3.49
CA TYR A 590 -30.45 33.87 -4.69
C TYR A 590 -29.27 33.93 -5.64
N ILE A 591 -28.85 32.80 -6.18
CA ILE A 591 -27.72 32.74 -7.13
C ILE A 591 -28.10 32.08 -8.45
N TRP A 592 -27.59 32.65 -9.54
CA TRP A 592 -27.67 32.04 -10.86
C TRP A 592 -26.84 30.75 -10.94
N THR A 593 -27.38 29.75 -11.63
CA THR A 593 -26.63 28.56 -12.07
C THR A 593 -26.43 28.58 -13.58
N CYS A 594 -25.56 27.73 -14.11
CA CYS A 594 -25.33 27.61 -15.55
C CYS A 594 -26.24 26.59 -16.26
N ASP A 595 -27.18 25.95 -15.58
CA ASP A 595 -27.99 24.87 -16.14
C ASP A 595 -29.31 25.37 -16.73
N PRO A 596 -29.55 25.19 -18.04
CA PRO A 596 -30.83 25.51 -18.67
C PRO A 596 -31.95 24.61 -18.17
N VAL A 597 -33.16 25.16 -18.12
CA VAL A 597 -34.38 24.37 -17.92
C VAL A 597 -34.75 23.70 -19.25
N GLN A 598 -35.15 22.43 -19.22
CA GLN A 598 -35.61 21.73 -20.42
C GLN A 598 -36.82 22.44 -21.05
N ASP A 599 -36.78 22.61 -22.37
CA ASP A 599 -37.83 23.20 -23.21
C ASP A 599 -38.27 24.62 -22.85
N GLU A 600 -37.48 25.32 -22.03
CA GLU A 600 -37.80 26.65 -21.50
C GLU A 600 -36.60 27.62 -21.69
N PRO A 601 -36.82 28.94 -21.86
CA PRO A 601 -35.75 29.91 -22.04
C PRO A 601 -35.07 30.33 -20.71
N TRP A 602 -35.31 29.58 -19.63
CA TRP A 602 -34.89 29.89 -18.27
C TRP A 602 -33.67 29.07 -17.83
N PHE A 603 -33.04 29.52 -16.75
CA PHE A 603 -31.94 28.82 -16.08
C PHE A 603 -32.34 28.51 -14.65
N TRP A 604 -31.82 27.41 -14.11
CA TRP A 604 -32.03 27.07 -12.72
C TRP A 604 -31.34 28.06 -11.76
N VAL A 605 -31.92 28.22 -10.59
CA VAL A 605 -31.53 29.16 -9.54
C VAL A 605 -31.61 28.44 -8.20
N VAL A 606 -30.72 28.79 -7.28
CA VAL A 606 -30.77 28.32 -5.89
C VAL A 606 -31.15 29.49 -4.98
N SER A 607 -32.16 29.27 -4.12
CA SER A 607 -32.60 30.21 -3.10
C SER A 607 -32.12 29.74 -1.72
N PHE A 608 -31.08 30.37 -1.19
CA PHE A 608 -30.66 30.13 0.19
C PHE A 608 -31.62 30.75 1.20
N TYR A 609 -32.50 31.65 0.79
CA TYR A 609 -33.52 32.19 1.67
C TYR A 609 -34.69 31.23 1.84
N ASP A 610 -35.15 30.63 0.74
CA ASP A 610 -36.28 29.71 0.74
C ASP A 610 -35.86 28.28 1.09
N GLY A 611 -34.59 27.94 0.89
CA GLY A 611 -34.06 26.60 1.11
C GLY A 611 -34.38 25.64 -0.04
N ASP A 612 -34.51 26.14 -1.27
CA ASP A 612 -34.93 25.37 -2.44
C ASP A 612 -34.21 25.78 -3.74
N CYS A 613 -34.47 25.02 -4.80
CA CYS A 613 -34.11 25.40 -6.16
C CYS A 613 -35.33 25.56 -7.08
N GLY A 614 -35.22 26.50 -8.03
CA GLY A 614 -36.29 26.85 -8.96
C GLY A 614 -35.78 27.57 -10.20
N HIS A 615 -36.68 28.16 -10.98
CA HIS A 615 -36.32 28.85 -12.24
C HIS A 615 -37.15 30.12 -12.52
N LEU A 616 -37.99 30.55 -11.56
CA LEU A 616 -38.97 31.63 -11.76
C LEU A 616 -38.43 33.03 -11.38
N TYR A 617 -37.13 33.17 -11.12
CA TYR A 617 -36.55 34.43 -10.64
C TYR A 617 -35.89 35.21 -11.78
N SER A 618 -36.33 36.46 -12.01
CA SER A 618 -35.82 37.31 -13.10
C SER A 618 -34.48 38.01 -12.81
N PHE A 619 -34.15 38.24 -11.54
CA PHE A 619 -32.92 38.90 -11.11
C PHE A 619 -32.29 38.14 -9.95
N ASN A 620 -31.07 37.63 -10.14
CA ASN A 620 -30.34 36.88 -9.11
C ASN A 620 -28.90 37.38 -8.99
N SER A 621 -28.26 37.05 -7.89
CA SER A 621 -26.84 37.36 -7.68
C SER A 621 -25.96 36.36 -8.42
N VAL A 622 -24.67 36.69 -8.52
CA VAL A 622 -23.64 35.76 -8.99
C VAL A 622 -22.75 35.39 -7.81
N ARG A 623 -22.51 34.10 -7.61
CA ARG A 623 -21.45 33.59 -6.74
C ARG A 623 -20.59 32.68 -7.59
N ALA A 624 -19.43 33.16 -8.03
CA ALA A 624 -18.62 32.38 -8.94
C ALA A 624 -17.88 31.26 -8.19
N VAL A 625 -17.67 30.15 -8.90
CA VAL A 625 -16.97 28.95 -8.43
C VAL A 625 -15.85 28.59 -9.38
N ARG A 626 -14.85 27.87 -8.88
CA ARG A 626 -13.82 27.22 -9.70
C ARG A 626 -13.33 25.94 -9.03
N SER A 627 -12.76 25.03 -9.81
CA SER A 627 -12.07 23.87 -9.26
C SER A 627 -10.68 24.26 -8.75
N ARG A 628 -10.17 23.53 -7.76
CA ARG A 628 -8.76 23.65 -7.36
C ARG A 628 -7.84 23.40 -8.57
N PRO A 629 -6.76 24.18 -8.75
CA PRO A 629 -5.76 23.86 -9.75
C PRO A 629 -5.20 22.47 -9.49
N SER A 630 -5.22 21.59 -10.49
CA SER A 630 -4.53 20.32 -10.42
C SER A 630 -3.04 20.60 -10.21
N SER A 631 -2.48 20.18 -9.08
CA SER A 631 -1.04 20.10 -8.89
C SER A 631 -0.48 19.20 -9.99
N GLY A 632 0.20 19.82 -10.96
CA GLY A 632 0.76 19.15 -12.14
C GLY A 632 1.92 18.22 -11.83
#